data_AF-A0A0M2LR24-F1
#
_entry.id   AF-A0A0M2LR24-F1
#
_cell.length_a   1.000
_cell.length_b   1.000
_cell.length_c   1.000
_cell.angle_alpha   90.00
_cell.angle_beta   90.00
_cell.angle_gamma   90.00
#
_symmetry.space_group_name_H-M   'P 1'
#
loop_
_entity.id
_entity.type
_entity.pdbx_description
1 polymer ?
#
loop_
_entity_poly.entity_id
_entity_poly.type
_entity_poly.pdbx_seq_one_letter_code
_entity_poly.pdbx_strand_id
1 'polypeptide(L)'
;MAQLTSLTVSRRSQEIMTPTPVYDSYWNFAAERHAVYERRLAQPQGPWTDDPILAAYRFTNTYRAADRVSQYLIREVQYRPGRSQAPAELFFRTLLFKIFNKIETWELIEAQLGPVSWQSIDLDAVSALLDRAMANGARIYSAAYIMPSPQLGHARKHANHLALLARMMDDGLSARVERARSLAEVYELLSPYPGLGPFLAFQYAIDLNYSNLLDLSEADFVVAGPGALDGIAKCFEHADGRSAREVIEYMVDVQDDEFAARGINFKGLFGRKLQPIDCQNIFCEISKYARVAHPEVPGVSGRTRIKQLYRPSARVEPAPFFPPRWKLQIPMRSPEFRGGRQPVQGQLFPAA
;
A
#
# COMPACT_ATOMS: atom_id res chain seq x y z
N MET A 1 -9.62 50.05 -33.36
CA MET A 1 -10.20 48.70 -33.55
C MET A 1 -9.18 47.67 -33.14
N ALA A 2 -9.65 46.51 -32.64
CA ALA A 2 -8.91 45.36 -32.08
C ALA A 2 -8.76 45.38 -30.55
N GLN A 3 -9.78 44.82 -29.90
CA GLN A 3 -9.80 44.39 -28.50
C GLN A 3 -8.90 43.17 -28.30
N LEU A 4 -8.12 43.19 -27.22
CA LEU A 4 -7.49 42.02 -26.62
C LEU A 4 -8.58 41.19 -25.91
N THR A 5 -8.93 40.05 -26.49
CA THR A 5 -9.75 39.03 -25.85
C THR A 5 -8.89 38.28 -24.83
N SER A 6 -9.05 38.67 -23.56
CA SER A 6 -8.67 37.86 -22.40
C SER A 6 -9.48 36.56 -22.44
N LEU A 7 -8.78 35.43 -22.63
CA LEU A 7 -9.32 34.10 -22.36
C LEU A 7 -9.38 33.93 -20.84
N THR A 8 -10.49 34.38 -20.26
CA THR A 8 -10.91 34.01 -18.91
C THR A 8 -11.16 32.51 -18.90
N VAL A 9 -10.19 31.72 -18.44
CA VAL A 9 -10.44 30.32 -18.07
C VAL A 9 -11.44 30.37 -16.92
N SER A 10 -12.67 29.99 -17.25
CA SER A 10 -13.81 29.87 -16.36
C SER A 10 -13.42 29.07 -15.11
N ARG A 11 -13.33 29.76 -13.96
CA ARG A 11 -13.47 29.13 -12.65
C ARG A 11 -14.84 28.46 -12.63
N ARG A 12 -14.90 27.16 -12.95
CA ARG A 12 -16.07 26.34 -12.67
C ARG A 12 -16.36 26.47 -11.18
N SER A 13 -17.49 27.11 -10.86
CA SER A 13 -18.24 27.05 -9.61
C SER A 13 -17.59 26.20 -8.51
N GLN A 14 -16.89 26.88 -7.59
CA GLN A 14 -16.49 26.33 -6.30
C GLN A 14 -17.75 26.09 -5.47
N GLU A 15 -18.39 24.95 -5.66
CA GLU A 15 -19.23 24.35 -4.62
C GLU A 15 -18.24 23.71 -3.61
N ILE A 16 -18.21 24.30 -2.42
CA ILE A 16 -17.21 24.08 -1.37
C ILE A 16 -17.69 22.91 -0.52
N MET A 17 -17.02 21.76 -0.61
CA MET A 17 -17.25 20.64 0.30
C MET A 17 -17.17 21.15 1.74
N THR A 18 -18.18 20.89 2.57
CA THR A 18 -18.21 21.38 3.96
C THR A 18 -17.27 20.52 4.83
N PRO A 19 -16.12 21.05 5.28
CA PRO A 19 -15.16 20.29 6.07
C PRO A 19 -15.62 20.14 7.52
N THR A 20 -15.24 19.04 8.15
CA THR A 20 -15.36 18.84 9.61
C THR A 20 -14.00 19.07 10.30
N PRO A 21 -13.92 19.06 11.65
CA PRO A 21 -12.64 19.06 12.35
C PRO A 21 -11.68 17.91 11.97
N VAL A 22 -12.21 16.81 11.41
CA VAL A 22 -11.39 15.69 10.93
C VAL A 22 -10.60 16.07 9.67
N TYR A 23 -11.09 17.03 8.86
CA TYR A 23 -10.36 17.56 7.71
C TYR A 23 -9.03 18.18 8.11
N ASP A 24 -9.00 18.98 9.18
CA ASP A 24 -7.74 19.53 9.70
C ASP A 24 -6.84 18.43 10.25
N SER A 25 -7.43 17.41 10.86
CA SER A 25 -6.68 16.26 11.37
C SER A 25 -6.11 15.39 10.25
N TYR A 26 -6.72 15.36 9.06
CA TYR A 26 -6.18 14.66 7.89
C TYR A 26 -4.78 15.19 7.54
N TRP A 27 -4.64 16.52 7.43
CA TRP A 27 -3.39 17.17 7.04
C TRP A 27 -2.33 17.05 8.14
N ASN A 28 -2.71 17.27 9.40
CA ASN A 28 -1.82 17.09 10.53
C ASN A 28 -1.35 15.63 10.66
N PHE A 29 -2.26 14.67 10.50
CA PHE A 29 -1.93 13.24 10.52
C PHE A 29 -0.97 12.88 9.37
N ALA A 30 -1.23 13.33 8.15
CA ALA A 30 -0.38 13.04 7.00
C ALA A 30 1.06 13.53 7.22
N ALA A 31 1.21 14.74 7.75
CA ALA A 31 2.49 15.35 8.04
C ALA A 31 3.21 14.67 9.20
N GLU A 32 2.57 14.53 10.36
CA GLU A 32 3.21 13.93 11.53
C GLU A 32 3.52 12.46 11.31
N ARG A 33 2.66 11.71 10.61
CA ARG A 33 2.94 10.32 10.28
C ARG A 33 4.12 10.18 9.34
N HIS A 34 4.30 11.09 8.39
CA HIS A 34 5.50 11.12 7.55
C HIS A 34 6.75 11.53 8.34
N ALA A 35 6.63 12.51 9.23
CA ALA A 35 7.72 12.90 10.12
C ALA A 35 8.19 11.74 11.01
N VAL A 36 7.26 10.92 11.54
CA VAL A 36 7.59 9.67 12.25
C VAL A 36 8.42 8.72 11.38
N TYR A 37 8.08 8.59 10.10
CA TYR A 37 8.85 7.77 9.16
C TYR A 37 10.27 8.32 8.98
N GLU A 38 10.43 9.62 8.75
CA GLU A 38 11.73 10.27 8.58
C GLU A 38 12.59 10.18 9.85
N ARG A 39 12.01 10.46 11.02
CA ARG A 39 12.68 10.31 12.33
C ARG A 39 13.14 8.86 12.54
N ARG A 40 12.34 7.86 12.17
CA ARG A 40 12.75 6.43 12.22
C ARG A 40 13.91 6.10 11.29
N LEU A 41 13.97 6.75 10.12
CA LEU A 41 15.07 6.54 9.19
C LEU A 41 16.39 7.12 9.70
N ALA A 42 16.33 8.28 10.35
CA ALA A 42 17.48 8.98 10.92
C ALA A 42 17.94 8.39 12.25
N GLN A 43 16.99 8.11 13.16
CA GLN A 43 17.22 7.55 14.49
C GLN A 43 16.33 6.33 14.72
N PRO A 44 16.87 5.10 14.55
CA PRO A 44 16.11 3.87 14.73
C PRO A 44 15.65 3.61 16.17
N GLN A 45 16.15 4.38 17.14
CA GLN A 45 15.72 4.32 18.54
C GLN A 45 14.76 5.47 18.82
N GLY A 46 13.53 5.15 19.22
CA GLY A 46 12.49 6.13 19.53
C GLY A 46 12.73 6.88 20.84
N PRO A 47 11.75 7.68 21.30
CA PRO A 47 10.43 7.91 20.69
C PRO A 47 10.50 8.70 19.38
N TRP A 48 9.48 8.59 18.54
CA TRP A 48 9.43 9.26 17.23
C TRP A 48 8.28 10.25 17.08
N THR A 49 7.43 10.40 18.08
CA THR A 49 6.29 11.34 18.08
C THR A 49 5.82 11.55 19.52
N ASP A 50 5.29 12.74 19.77
CA ASP A 50 4.58 13.08 21.00
C ASP A 50 3.06 12.89 20.87
N ASP A 51 2.56 12.56 19.68
CA ASP A 51 1.15 12.21 19.46
C ASP A 51 0.84 10.87 20.14
N PRO A 52 -0.03 10.85 21.16
CA PRO A 52 -0.29 9.65 21.95
C PRO A 52 -1.02 8.57 21.14
N ILE A 53 -1.80 8.94 20.13
CA ILE A 53 -2.56 8.01 19.30
C ILE A 53 -1.60 7.32 18.31
N LEU A 54 -0.72 8.08 17.66
CA LEU A 54 0.32 7.54 16.77
C LEU A 54 1.35 6.68 17.53
N ALA A 55 1.67 7.04 18.77
CA ALA A 55 2.55 6.25 19.63
C ALA A 55 1.89 4.92 20.07
N ALA A 56 0.59 4.92 20.37
CA ALA A 56 -0.11 3.76 20.92
C ALA A 56 -0.59 2.76 19.86
N TYR A 57 -0.92 3.20 18.64
CA TYR A 57 -1.60 2.37 17.64
C TYR A 57 -0.84 2.23 16.32
N ARG A 58 -1.08 1.12 15.62
CA ARG A 58 -0.35 0.80 14.36
C ARG A 58 -0.97 1.46 13.13
N PHE A 59 -0.35 2.50 12.57
CA PHE A 59 -0.77 3.09 11.29
C PHE A 59 0.18 2.71 10.14
N THR A 60 -0.33 2.70 8.91
CA THR A 60 0.55 2.71 7.71
C THR A 60 1.31 4.04 7.63
N ASN A 61 2.32 4.12 6.77
CA ASN A 61 2.98 5.39 6.48
C ASN A 61 2.10 6.22 5.53
N THR A 62 2.33 7.52 5.50
CA THR A 62 1.68 8.46 4.56
C THR A 62 1.84 7.99 3.12
N TYR A 63 3.06 7.60 2.75
CA TYR A 63 3.36 6.97 1.46
C TYR A 63 3.27 5.45 1.57
N ARG A 64 2.33 4.83 0.84
CA ARG A 64 2.12 3.36 0.91
C ARG A 64 3.39 2.58 0.53
N ALA A 65 4.17 3.08 -0.42
CA ALA A 65 5.42 2.46 -0.84
C ALA A 65 6.45 2.38 0.31
N ALA A 66 6.35 3.23 1.33
CA ALA A 66 7.23 3.23 2.49
C ALA A 66 6.84 2.19 3.57
N ASP A 67 5.68 1.55 3.45
CA ASP A 67 5.29 0.48 4.36
C ASP A 67 6.24 -0.72 4.28
N ARG A 68 6.49 -1.37 5.42
CA ARG A 68 7.40 -2.52 5.53
C ARG A 68 7.13 -3.60 4.48
N VAL A 69 5.86 -3.94 4.25
CA VAL A 69 5.48 -4.98 3.28
C VAL A 69 5.68 -4.52 1.84
N SER A 70 5.40 -3.25 1.54
CA SER A 70 5.69 -2.64 0.24
C SER A 70 7.20 -2.55 -0.02
N GLN A 71 7.98 -2.13 0.98
CA GLN A 71 9.44 -2.09 0.91
C GLN A 71 10.05 -3.48 0.63
N TYR A 72 9.51 -4.52 1.24
CA TYR A 72 9.92 -5.90 0.95
C TYR A 72 9.51 -6.34 -0.45
N LEU A 73 8.27 -6.06 -0.88
CA LEU A 73 7.83 -6.34 -2.26
C LEU A 73 8.78 -5.71 -3.27
N ILE A 74 9.00 -4.40 -3.17
CA ILE A 74 9.79 -3.65 -4.14
C ILE A 74 11.23 -4.19 -4.12
N ARG A 75 11.88 -4.21 -2.97
CA ARG A 75 13.30 -4.59 -2.89
C ARG A 75 13.55 -6.07 -3.17
N GLU A 76 12.85 -6.96 -2.49
CA GLU A 76 13.21 -8.38 -2.44
C GLU A 76 12.50 -9.23 -3.48
N VAL A 77 11.28 -8.86 -3.87
CA VAL A 77 10.45 -9.62 -4.82
C VAL A 77 10.60 -9.10 -6.24
N GLN A 78 10.64 -7.77 -6.41
CA GLN A 78 10.66 -7.12 -7.73
C GLN A 78 12.09 -6.79 -8.21
N TYR A 79 12.90 -6.14 -7.37
CA TYR A 79 14.19 -5.57 -7.79
C TYR A 79 15.45 -6.30 -7.26
N ARG A 80 15.30 -7.43 -6.55
CA ARG A 80 16.45 -8.16 -6.01
C ARG A 80 17.40 -8.56 -7.16
N PRO A 81 18.70 -8.23 -7.08
CA PRO A 81 19.67 -8.63 -8.10
C PRO A 81 19.67 -10.15 -8.33
N GLY A 82 19.75 -10.55 -9.59
CA GLY A 82 19.71 -11.95 -10.01
C GLY A 82 18.30 -12.51 -10.27
N ARG A 83 17.22 -11.77 -9.97
CA ARG A 83 15.87 -12.16 -10.40
C ARG A 83 15.59 -11.74 -11.83
N SER A 84 14.89 -12.61 -12.57
CA SER A 84 14.38 -12.27 -13.90
C SER A 84 13.46 -11.05 -13.85
N GLN A 85 13.72 -10.09 -14.72
CA GLN A 85 12.88 -8.90 -14.93
C GLN A 85 11.87 -9.11 -16.07
N ALA A 86 11.71 -10.35 -16.57
CA ALA A 86 10.71 -10.65 -17.59
C ALA A 86 9.29 -10.30 -17.09
N PRO A 87 8.40 -9.79 -17.94
CA PRO A 87 7.05 -9.37 -17.55
C PRO A 87 6.26 -10.44 -16.79
N ALA A 88 6.23 -11.67 -17.31
CA ALA A 88 5.55 -12.80 -16.68
C ALA A 88 6.09 -13.12 -15.28
N GLU A 89 7.41 -13.01 -15.09
CA GLU A 89 8.11 -13.27 -13.84
C GLU A 89 7.79 -12.20 -12.78
N LEU A 90 7.81 -10.92 -13.17
CA LEU A 90 7.45 -9.81 -12.29
C LEU A 90 5.98 -9.87 -11.88
N PHE A 91 5.09 -10.14 -12.83
CA PHE A 91 3.66 -10.27 -12.59
C PHE A 91 3.39 -11.41 -11.59
N PHE A 92 3.89 -12.62 -11.89
CA PHE A 92 3.67 -13.80 -11.08
C PHE A 92 4.17 -13.61 -9.65
N ARG A 93 5.43 -13.19 -9.46
CA ARG A 93 6.01 -13.03 -8.12
C ARG A 93 5.31 -11.94 -7.32
N THR A 94 4.96 -10.82 -7.97
CA THR A 94 4.24 -9.73 -7.32
C THR A 94 2.89 -10.21 -6.80
N LEU A 95 2.09 -10.89 -7.63
CA LEU A 95 0.78 -11.37 -7.20
C LEU A 95 0.88 -12.51 -6.19
N LEU A 96 1.80 -13.46 -6.35
CA LEU A 96 2.02 -14.52 -5.35
C LEU A 96 2.32 -13.92 -3.97
N PHE A 97 3.23 -12.94 -3.91
CA PHE A 97 3.53 -12.23 -2.67
C PHE A 97 2.30 -11.51 -2.10
N LYS A 98 1.55 -10.81 -2.95
CA LYS A 98 0.42 -9.97 -2.53
C LYS A 98 -0.86 -10.74 -2.19
N ILE A 99 -1.03 -11.97 -2.66
CA ILE A 99 -2.09 -12.89 -2.22
C ILE A 99 -1.98 -13.14 -0.72
N PHE A 100 -0.77 -13.44 -0.24
CA PHE A 100 -0.52 -13.68 1.19
C PHE A 100 -0.25 -12.38 1.96
N ASN A 101 0.29 -11.37 1.26
CA ASN A 101 0.64 -10.04 1.76
C ASN A 101 1.49 -10.09 3.04
N LYS A 102 2.33 -11.14 3.17
CA LYS A 102 3.05 -11.50 4.39
C LYS A 102 4.47 -11.96 4.07
N ILE A 103 5.45 -11.22 4.58
CA ILE A 103 6.88 -11.44 4.33
C ILE A 103 7.29 -12.85 4.76
N GLU A 104 6.85 -13.31 5.92
CA GLU A 104 7.26 -14.59 6.48
C GLU A 104 6.72 -15.77 5.64
N THR A 105 5.58 -15.59 4.96
CA THR A 105 5.05 -16.61 4.03
C THR A 105 5.89 -16.69 2.77
N TRP A 106 6.32 -15.55 2.23
CA TRP A 106 7.24 -15.51 1.09
C TRP A 106 8.60 -16.13 1.44
N GLU A 107 9.21 -15.72 2.56
CA GLU A 107 10.49 -16.25 3.03
C GLU A 107 10.41 -17.77 3.25
N LEU A 108 9.29 -18.29 3.78
CA LEU A 108 9.07 -19.72 3.92
C LEU A 108 9.07 -20.47 2.58
N ILE A 109 8.36 -19.93 1.57
CA ILE A 109 8.32 -20.54 0.22
C ILE A 109 9.72 -20.59 -0.36
N GLU A 110 10.46 -19.48 -0.34
CA GLU A 110 11.82 -19.45 -0.91
C GLU A 110 12.82 -20.34 -0.15
N ALA A 111 12.70 -20.42 1.18
CA ALA A 111 13.59 -21.24 1.99
C ALA A 111 13.40 -22.74 1.74
N GLN A 112 12.17 -23.18 1.42
CA GLN A 112 11.84 -24.61 1.30
C GLN A 112 11.82 -25.11 -0.14
N LEU A 113 11.45 -24.26 -1.10
CA LEU A 113 11.26 -24.64 -2.50
C LEU A 113 12.29 -23.97 -3.44
N GLY A 114 13.19 -23.15 -2.89
CA GLY A 114 14.15 -22.39 -3.67
C GLY A 114 13.57 -21.10 -4.27
N PRO A 115 14.34 -20.39 -5.10
CA PRO A 115 13.92 -19.11 -5.67
C PRO A 115 12.60 -19.21 -6.43
N VAL A 116 11.62 -18.38 -6.06
CA VAL A 116 10.33 -18.33 -6.76
C VAL A 116 10.56 -17.83 -8.19
N SER A 117 10.12 -18.62 -9.16
CA SER A 117 10.18 -18.35 -10.60
C SER A 117 8.96 -18.97 -11.27
N TRP A 118 8.24 -18.24 -12.12
CA TRP A 118 7.10 -18.79 -12.85
C TRP A 118 7.52 -20.00 -13.71
N GLN A 119 8.73 -19.95 -14.27
CA GLN A 119 9.23 -21.01 -15.15
C GLN A 119 9.47 -22.37 -14.46
N SER A 120 9.68 -22.39 -13.14
CA SER A 120 10.14 -23.61 -12.45
C SER A 120 9.40 -23.92 -11.16
N ILE A 121 8.47 -23.07 -10.72
CA ILE A 121 7.74 -23.30 -9.48
C ILE A 121 6.66 -24.36 -9.64
N ASP A 122 6.59 -25.27 -8.67
CA ASP A 122 5.50 -26.20 -8.52
C ASP A 122 4.47 -25.62 -7.53
N LEU A 123 3.30 -25.23 -8.04
CA LEU A 123 2.24 -24.64 -7.22
C LEU A 123 1.58 -25.66 -6.28
N ASP A 124 1.60 -26.95 -6.61
CA ASP A 124 1.09 -28.01 -5.72
C ASP A 124 2.06 -28.20 -4.55
N ALA A 125 3.37 -28.14 -4.80
CA ALA A 125 4.38 -28.13 -3.74
C ALA A 125 4.25 -26.90 -2.82
N VAL A 126 3.94 -25.72 -3.38
CA VAL A 126 3.63 -24.51 -2.59
C VAL A 126 2.37 -24.75 -1.74
N SER A 127 1.31 -25.30 -2.31
CA SER A 127 0.07 -25.59 -1.56
C SER A 127 0.33 -26.55 -0.40
N ALA A 128 1.03 -27.66 -0.65
CA ALA A 128 1.35 -28.65 0.38
C ALA A 128 2.25 -28.08 1.49
N LEU A 129 3.19 -27.20 1.14
CA LEU A 129 4.01 -26.48 2.12
C LEU A 129 3.15 -25.59 3.03
N LEU A 130 2.21 -24.85 2.46
CA LEU A 130 1.33 -23.96 3.20
C LEU A 130 0.35 -24.73 4.09
N ASP A 131 -0.15 -25.89 3.64
CA ASP A 131 -0.94 -26.80 4.46
C ASP A 131 -0.16 -27.26 5.69
N ARG A 132 1.09 -27.71 5.52
CA ARG A 132 1.95 -28.11 6.65
C ARG A 132 2.22 -26.95 7.60
N ALA A 133 2.51 -25.76 7.08
CA ALA A 133 2.73 -24.57 7.90
C ALA A 133 1.49 -24.22 8.74
N MET A 134 0.30 -24.27 8.13
CA MET A 134 -0.97 -24.02 8.82
C MET A 134 -1.28 -25.11 9.86
N ALA A 135 -1.01 -26.38 9.57
CA ALA A 135 -1.17 -27.48 10.51
C ALA A 135 -0.29 -27.29 11.76
N ASN A 136 0.87 -26.65 11.60
CA ASN A 136 1.78 -26.28 12.69
C ASN A 136 1.46 -24.91 13.34
N GLY A 137 0.27 -24.37 13.10
CA GLY A 137 -0.21 -23.14 13.75
C GLY A 137 0.24 -21.83 13.09
N ALA A 138 0.96 -21.87 11.96
CA ALA A 138 1.37 -20.65 11.27
C ALA A 138 0.17 -19.96 10.61
N ARG A 139 0.11 -18.63 10.74
CA ARG A 139 -0.79 -17.79 9.93
C ARG A 139 -0.08 -17.40 8.65
N ILE A 140 -0.61 -17.80 7.50
CA ILE A 140 0.03 -17.56 6.19
C ILE A 140 -0.46 -16.28 5.50
N TYR A 141 -1.54 -15.66 5.97
CA TYR A 141 -2.01 -14.35 5.48
C TYR A 141 -1.72 -13.25 6.48
N SER A 142 -1.48 -12.04 5.96
CA SER A 142 -1.52 -10.82 6.76
C SER A 142 -2.94 -10.49 7.22
N ALA A 143 -3.05 -9.70 8.29
CA ALA A 143 -4.32 -9.13 8.73
C ALA A 143 -4.77 -7.93 7.87
N ALA A 144 -3.90 -7.43 6.99
CA ALA A 144 -4.19 -6.38 6.01
C ALA A 144 -4.45 -7.01 4.63
N TYR A 145 -5.32 -6.37 3.84
CA TYR A 145 -5.79 -6.87 2.53
C TYR A 145 -6.43 -8.25 2.67
N ILE A 146 -7.58 -8.29 3.33
CA ILE A 146 -8.36 -9.53 3.45
C ILE A 146 -8.72 -9.98 2.04
N MET A 147 -8.10 -11.07 1.59
CA MET A 147 -8.38 -11.72 0.32
C MET A 147 -9.59 -12.65 0.46
N PRO A 148 -10.76 -12.37 -0.14
CA PRO A 148 -11.83 -13.36 -0.30
C PRO A 148 -11.33 -14.58 -1.08
N SER A 149 -11.72 -15.78 -0.66
CA SER A 149 -11.38 -16.98 -1.41
C SER A 149 -12.17 -17.02 -2.72
N PRO A 150 -11.54 -17.16 -3.89
CA PRO A 150 -12.25 -17.50 -5.10
C PRO A 150 -12.77 -18.94 -4.99
N GLN A 151 -13.86 -19.25 -5.69
CA GLN A 151 -14.44 -20.59 -5.74
C GLN A 151 -13.92 -21.33 -6.98
N LEU A 152 -12.75 -21.95 -6.87
CA LEU A 152 -12.08 -22.69 -7.97
C LEU A 152 -11.95 -24.19 -7.67
N GLY A 153 -12.84 -24.73 -6.82
CA GLY A 153 -12.96 -26.18 -6.61
C GLY A 153 -12.02 -26.79 -5.56
N HIS A 154 -11.12 -26.01 -4.95
CA HIS A 154 -10.26 -26.54 -3.87
C HIS A 154 -10.91 -26.39 -2.49
N ALA A 155 -10.66 -27.33 -1.59
CA ALA A 155 -11.17 -27.28 -0.21
C ALA A 155 -10.50 -26.16 0.62
N ARG A 156 -9.22 -25.87 0.38
CA ARG A 156 -8.44 -24.88 1.11
C ARG A 156 -8.40 -23.55 0.36
N LYS A 157 -8.53 -22.45 1.12
CA LYS A 157 -8.48 -21.08 0.60
C LYS A 157 -7.19 -20.76 -0.15
N HIS A 158 -6.02 -21.17 0.36
CA HIS A 158 -4.76 -20.87 -0.31
C HIS A 158 -4.61 -21.61 -1.64
N ALA A 159 -5.06 -22.86 -1.73
CA ALA A 159 -5.07 -23.60 -2.98
C ALA A 159 -5.94 -22.90 -4.05
N ASN A 160 -7.12 -22.40 -3.68
CA ASN A 160 -7.94 -21.60 -4.61
C ASN A 160 -7.23 -20.31 -5.07
N HIS A 161 -6.45 -19.64 -4.22
CA HIS A 161 -5.69 -18.47 -4.66
C HIS A 161 -4.52 -18.83 -5.59
N LEU A 162 -3.84 -19.96 -5.34
CA LEU A 162 -2.79 -20.45 -6.23
C LEU A 162 -3.38 -20.83 -7.61
N ALA A 163 -4.53 -21.51 -7.63
CA ALA A 163 -5.26 -21.81 -8.86
C ALA A 163 -5.71 -20.55 -9.61
N LEU A 164 -6.14 -19.50 -8.88
CA LEU A 164 -6.46 -18.21 -9.49
C LEU A 164 -5.24 -17.58 -10.16
N LEU A 165 -4.09 -17.61 -9.49
CA LEU A 165 -2.84 -17.08 -10.04
C LEU A 165 -2.40 -17.87 -11.28
N ALA A 166 -2.47 -19.20 -11.24
CA ALA A 166 -2.20 -20.05 -12.40
C ALA A 166 -3.10 -19.68 -13.59
N ARG A 167 -4.41 -19.57 -13.35
CA ARG A 167 -5.37 -19.14 -14.37
C ARG A 167 -5.04 -17.76 -14.96
N MET A 168 -4.64 -16.79 -14.14
CA MET A 168 -4.21 -15.48 -14.64
C MET A 168 -3.00 -15.59 -15.58
N MET A 169 -2.06 -16.49 -15.27
CA MET A 169 -0.91 -16.75 -16.14
C MET A 169 -1.33 -17.41 -17.45
N ASP A 170 -2.19 -18.43 -17.38
CA ASP A 170 -2.69 -19.18 -18.54
C ASP A 170 -3.54 -18.31 -19.47
N ASP A 171 -4.32 -17.37 -18.92
CA ASP A 171 -5.10 -16.38 -19.67
C ASP A 171 -4.21 -15.33 -20.40
N GLY A 172 -2.89 -15.40 -20.24
CA GLY A 172 -1.95 -14.43 -20.81
C GLY A 172 -2.08 -13.03 -20.21
N LEU A 173 -2.61 -12.92 -18.99
CA LEU A 173 -2.90 -11.62 -18.36
C LEU A 173 -1.64 -10.77 -18.18
N SER A 174 -0.51 -11.40 -17.84
CA SER A 174 0.77 -10.71 -17.66
C SER A 174 1.18 -9.91 -18.90
N ALA A 175 1.06 -10.50 -20.10
CA ALA A 175 1.37 -9.84 -21.37
C ALA A 175 0.36 -8.76 -21.76
N ARG A 176 -0.91 -8.89 -21.33
CA ARG A 176 -1.93 -7.85 -21.53
C ARG A 176 -1.67 -6.66 -20.61
N VAL A 177 -1.32 -6.92 -19.36
CA VAL A 177 -0.97 -5.89 -18.37
C VAL A 177 0.27 -5.12 -18.81
N GLU A 178 1.32 -5.78 -19.28
CA GLU A 178 2.52 -5.13 -19.83
C GLU A 178 2.21 -4.09 -20.92
N ARG A 179 1.17 -4.35 -21.73
CA ARG A 179 0.76 -3.47 -22.85
C ARG A 179 -0.22 -2.37 -22.43
N ALA A 180 -0.68 -2.37 -21.19
CA ALA A 180 -1.62 -1.38 -20.70
C ALA A 180 -0.97 0.01 -20.69
N ARG A 181 -1.76 1.03 -21.01
CA ARG A 181 -1.31 2.43 -21.15
C ARG A 181 -1.74 3.32 -19.99
N SER A 182 -2.51 2.78 -19.05
CA SER A 182 -2.94 3.50 -17.85
C SER A 182 -3.21 2.52 -16.70
N LEU A 183 -3.15 3.03 -15.46
CA LEU A 183 -3.54 2.25 -14.28
C LEU A 183 -5.02 1.83 -14.33
N ALA A 184 -5.87 2.62 -14.97
CA ALA A 184 -7.27 2.29 -15.20
C ALA A 184 -7.40 1.02 -16.08
N GLU A 185 -6.62 0.93 -17.17
CA GLU A 185 -6.61 -0.27 -18.00
C GLU A 185 -6.11 -1.50 -17.23
N VAL A 186 -5.05 -1.37 -16.42
CA VAL A 186 -4.58 -2.48 -15.57
C VAL A 186 -5.67 -2.91 -14.57
N TYR A 187 -6.36 -1.94 -13.98
CA TYR A 187 -7.49 -2.21 -13.09
C TYR A 187 -8.62 -2.97 -13.80
N GLU A 188 -9.02 -2.56 -15.01
CA GLU A 188 -10.06 -3.25 -15.78
C GLU A 188 -9.63 -4.64 -16.27
N LEU A 189 -8.34 -4.87 -16.45
CA LEU A 189 -7.80 -6.20 -16.75
C LEU A 189 -7.86 -7.13 -15.52
N LEU A 190 -7.68 -6.59 -14.31
CA LEU A 190 -7.68 -7.35 -13.06
C LEU A 190 -9.09 -7.55 -12.47
N SER A 191 -9.97 -6.55 -12.60
CA SER A 191 -11.28 -6.50 -11.97
C SER A 191 -12.20 -7.71 -12.24
N PRO A 192 -12.16 -8.39 -13.40
CA PRO A 192 -13.01 -9.55 -13.67
C PRO A 192 -12.62 -10.80 -12.89
N TYR A 193 -11.41 -10.86 -12.31
CA TYR A 193 -10.94 -12.04 -11.62
C TYR A 193 -11.62 -12.20 -10.24
N PRO A 194 -12.13 -13.40 -9.92
CA PRO A 194 -12.95 -13.61 -8.73
C PRO A 194 -12.14 -13.36 -7.45
N GLY A 195 -12.81 -12.76 -6.46
CA GLY A 195 -12.23 -12.49 -5.15
C GLY A 195 -11.41 -11.20 -5.05
N LEU A 196 -11.02 -10.54 -6.15
CA LEU A 196 -10.32 -9.26 -6.06
C LEU A 196 -11.26 -8.12 -5.65
N GLY A 197 -12.37 -7.96 -6.38
CA GLY A 197 -13.24 -6.80 -6.23
C GLY A 197 -12.52 -5.46 -6.48
N PRO A 198 -13.21 -4.32 -6.33
CA PRO A 198 -12.67 -3.01 -6.74
C PRO A 198 -11.40 -2.63 -5.98
N PHE A 199 -11.38 -2.85 -4.66
CA PHE A 199 -10.26 -2.43 -3.84
C PHE A 199 -8.98 -3.22 -4.16
N LEU A 200 -9.02 -4.56 -4.15
CA LEU A 200 -7.80 -5.36 -4.35
C LEU A 200 -7.28 -5.26 -5.78
N ALA A 201 -8.16 -5.20 -6.78
CA ALA A 201 -7.76 -4.99 -8.17
C ALA A 201 -6.94 -3.69 -8.30
N PHE A 202 -7.39 -2.60 -7.69
CA PHE A 202 -6.62 -1.35 -7.67
C PHE A 202 -5.33 -1.47 -6.85
N GLN A 203 -5.35 -2.13 -5.69
CA GLN A 203 -4.14 -2.32 -4.90
C GLN A 203 -3.07 -3.11 -5.67
N TYR A 204 -3.47 -4.12 -6.44
CA TYR A 204 -2.59 -4.93 -7.29
C TYR A 204 -2.08 -4.17 -8.50
N ALA A 205 -2.91 -3.33 -9.13
CA ALA A 205 -2.45 -2.44 -10.20
C ALA A 205 -1.29 -1.53 -9.70
N ILE A 206 -1.42 -0.96 -8.49
CA ILE A 206 -0.33 -0.19 -7.86
C ILE A 206 0.88 -1.05 -7.53
N ASP A 207 0.68 -2.23 -6.92
CA ASP A 207 1.80 -3.11 -6.55
C ASP A 207 2.60 -3.57 -7.77
N LEU A 208 1.92 -3.90 -8.88
CA LEU A 208 2.54 -4.21 -10.17
C LEU A 208 3.26 -2.99 -10.73
N ASN A 209 2.64 -1.81 -10.62
CA ASN A 209 3.22 -0.57 -11.10
C ASN A 209 4.53 -0.28 -10.40
N TYR A 210 4.75 -0.60 -9.12
CA TYR A 210 6.06 -0.37 -8.49
C TYR A 210 7.25 -1.06 -9.18
N SER A 211 7.02 -2.14 -9.94
CA SER A 211 8.07 -2.88 -10.66
C SER A 211 8.44 -2.28 -12.02
N ASN A 212 9.42 -2.88 -12.70
CA ASN A 212 9.75 -2.58 -14.10
C ASN A 212 8.73 -3.14 -15.11
N LEU A 213 7.66 -3.82 -14.65
CA LEU A 213 6.60 -4.31 -15.53
C LEU A 213 5.84 -3.17 -16.19
N LEU A 214 5.70 -2.04 -15.49
CA LEU A 214 4.88 -0.91 -15.90
C LEU A 214 5.63 0.39 -15.61
N ASP A 215 5.39 1.39 -16.47
CA ASP A 215 5.83 2.76 -16.29
C ASP A 215 4.64 3.71 -16.45
N LEU A 216 3.68 3.58 -15.52
CA LEU A 216 2.43 4.33 -15.54
C LEU A 216 2.42 5.39 -14.44
N SER A 217 1.80 6.52 -14.73
CA SER A 217 1.57 7.59 -13.76
C SER A 217 0.62 7.12 -12.67
N GLU A 218 1.01 7.34 -11.41
CA GLU A 218 0.17 7.05 -10.24
C GLU A 218 -0.90 8.12 -10.02
N ALA A 219 -0.83 9.25 -10.74
CA ALA A 219 -1.81 10.32 -10.68
C ALA A 219 -3.11 10.01 -11.45
N ASP A 220 -3.07 9.04 -12.36
CA ASP A 220 -4.12 8.91 -13.39
C ASP A 220 -5.37 8.16 -12.92
N PHE A 221 -5.28 7.42 -11.81
CA PHE A 221 -6.35 6.53 -11.38
C PHE A 221 -6.29 6.19 -9.90
N VAL A 222 -7.45 6.20 -9.23
CA VAL A 222 -7.59 5.78 -7.84
C VAL A 222 -8.96 5.15 -7.57
N VAL A 223 -8.97 4.12 -6.73
CA VAL A 223 -10.21 3.50 -6.22
C VAL A 223 -10.22 3.54 -4.70
N ALA A 224 -11.24 4.19 -4.14
CA ALA A 224 -11.43 4.27 -2.70
C ALA A 224 -11.89 2.91 -2.12
N GLY A 225 -11.15 2.40 -1.14
CA GLY A 225 -11.58 1.24 -0.36
C GLY A 225 -12.55 1.65 0.77
N PRO A 226 -13.16 0.68 1.47
CA PRO A 226 -14.13 0.97 2.55
C PRO A 226 -13.60 1.89 3.66
N GLY A 227 -12.31 1.77 4.00
CA GLY A 227 -11.68 2.66 4.99
C GLY A 227 -11.53 4.09 4.48
N ALA A 228 -11.18 4.27 3.20
CA ALA A 228 -11.06 5.59 2.60
C ALA A 228 -12.44 6.28 2.45
N LEU A 229 -13.46 5.52 2.06
CA LEU A 229 -14.85 6.01 2.01
C LEU A 229 -15.32 6.49 3.39
N ASP A 230 -15.02 5.73 4.45
CA ASP A 230 -15.30 6.15 5.83
C ASP A 230 -14.50 7.39 6.24
N GLY A 231 -13.25 7.51 5.79
CA GLY A 231 -12.42 8.69 6.06
C GLY A 231 -12.95 9.95 5.38
N ILE A 232 -13.36 9.84 4.12
CA ILE A 232 -13.98 10.93 3.36
C ILE A 232 -15.25 11.41 4.08
N ALA A 233 -16.14 10.50 4.44
CA ALA A 233 -17.38 10.83 5.15
C ALA A 233 -17.16 11.46 6.53
N LYS A 234 -16.00 11.20 7.16
CA LYS A 234 -15.62 11.88 8.40
C LYS A 234 -15.01 13.25 8.15
N CYS A 235 -14.27 13.45 7.07
CA CYS A 235 -13.63 14.72 6.76
C CYS A 235 -14.61 15.77 6.20
N PHE A 236 -15.68 15.33 5.55
CA PHE A 236 -16.66 16.22 4.93
C PHE A 236 -18.08 15.81 5.32
N GLU A 237 -18.85 16.76 5.85
CA GLU A 237 -20.30 16.60 6.10
C GLU A 237 -21.04 16.36 4.79
N HIS A 238 -20.66 17.12 3.77
CA HIS A 238 -21.18 17.03 2.42
C HIS A 238 -20.02 17.10 1.43
N ALA A 239 -19.94 16.08 0.56
CA ALA A 239 -19.00 16.04 -0.55
C ALA A 239 -19.59 16.66 -1.83
N ASP A 240 -20.73 17.36 -1.74
CA ASP A 240 -21.40 18.08 -2.84
C ASP A 240 -21.55 17.27 -4.13
N GLY A 241 -21.99 16.01 -4.01
CA GLY A 241 -22.20 15.12 -5.15
C GLY A 241 -20.92 14.57 -5.80
N ARG A 242 -19.73 14.95 -5.31
CA ARG A 242 -18.45 14.41 -5.78
C ARG A 242 -18.33 12.92 -5.45
N SER A 243 -17.79 12.18 -6.40
CA SER A 243 -17.32 10.82 -6.19
C SER A 243 -16.11 10.81 -5.26
N ALA A 244 -15.87 9.66 -4.60
CA ALA A 244 -14.71 9.50 -3.74
C ALA A 244 -13.38 9.71 -4.49
N ARG A 245 -13.34 9.41 -5.79
CA ARG A 245 -12.20 9.67 -6.67
C ARG A 245 -11.94 11.18 -6.79
N GLU A 246 -12.96 11.96 -7.11
CA GLU A 246 -12.85 13.42 -7.25
C GLU A 246 -12.45 14.10 -5.93
N VAL A 247 -12.90 13.57 -4.78
CA VAL A 247 -12.44 14.04 -3.48
C VAL A 247 -10.96 13.75 -3.28
N ILE A 248 -10.49 12.54 -3.61
CA ILE A 248 -9.07 12.18 -3.50
C ILE A 248 -8.20 13.02 -4.44
N GLU A 249 -8.62 13.21 -5.68
CA GLU A 249 -7.93 14.06 -6.66
C GLU A 249 -7.88 15.51 -6.16
N TYR A 250 -8.98 16.03 -5.62
CA TYR A 250 -9.00 17.35 -4.98
C TYR A 250 -7.94 17.47 -3.86
N MET A 251 -7.82 16.47 -2.97
CA MET A 251 -6.79 16.51 -1.92
C MET A 251 -5.38 16.58 -2.50
N VAL A 252 -5.12 15.89 -3.62
CA VAL A 252 -3.81 15.97 -4.30
C VAL A 252 -3.57 17.39 -4.82
N ASP A 253 -4.58 17.99 -5.44
CA ASP A 253 -4.48 19.32 -6.05
C ASP A 253 -4.23 20.43 -5.02
N VAL A 254 -4.87 20.36 -3.85
CA VAL A 254 -4.77 21.40 -2.81
C VAL A 254 -3.68 21.16 -1.76
N GLN A 255 -2.90 20.07 -1.86
CA GLN A 255 -2.01 19.65 -0.77
C GLN A 255 -1.02 20.74 -0.32
N ASP A 256 -0.41 21.47 -1.25
CA ASP A 256 0.56 22.51 -0.91
C ASP A 256 -0.10 23.67 -0.16
N ASP A 257 -1.26 24.12 -0.65
CA ASP A 257 -2.04 25.20 -0.05
C ASP A 257 -2.57 24.80 1.33
N GLU A 258 -3.04 23.57 1.49
CA GLU A 258 -3.56 23.06 2.77
C GLU A 258 -2.45 22.86 3.81
N PHE A 259 -1.26 22.39 3.41
CA PHE A 259 -0.12 22.36 4.31
C PHE A 259 0.33 23.78 4.70
N ALA A 260 0.42 24.69 3.73
CA ALA A 260 0.81 26.08 3.98
C ALA A 260 -0.19 26.82 4.89
N ALA A 261 -1.49 26.65 4.66
CA ALA A 261 -2.56 27.25 5.47
C ALA A 261 -2.50 26.83 6.95
N ARG A 262 -1.90 25.67 7.25
CA ARG A 262 -1.70 25.15 8.61
C ARG A 262 -0.30 25.41 9.15
N GLY A 263 0.55 26.13 8.43
CA GLY A 263 1.95 26.37 8.81
C GLY A 263 2.80 25.11 8.82
N ILE A 264 2.39 24.06 8.08
CA ILE A 264 3.08 22.77 8.03
C ILE A 264 4.10 22.79 6.88
N ASN A 265 5.37 22.57 7.19
CA ASN A 265 6.41 22.38 6.17
C ASN A 265 6.49 20.90 5.76
N PHE A 266 5.64 20.49 4.82
CA PHE A 266 5.62 19.13 4.29
C PHE A 266 6.47 19.01 3.01
N LYS A 267 7.61 18.34 3.09
CA LYS A 267 8.54 18.16 1.96
C LYS A 267 8.25 16.94 1.07
N GLY A 268 7.24 16.16 1.46
CA GLY A 268 6.91 14.89 0.85
C GLY A 268 8.01 13.82 0.98
N LEU A 269 7.89 12.76 0.19
CA LEU A 269 8.83 11.63 0.21
C LEU A 269 10.08 11.98 -0.60
N PHE A 270 11.07 12.58 0.05
CA PHE A 270 12.31 13.04 -0.59
C PHE A 270 12.01 13.98 -1.77
N GLY A 271 11.05 14.89 -1.60
CA GLY A 271 10.59 15.83 -2.63
C GLY A 271 9.43 15.32 -3.50
N ARG A 272 9.02 14.05 -3.39
CA ARG A 272 7.84 13.54 -4.09
C ARG A 272 6.55 13.96 -3.37
N LYS A 273 5.69 14.69 -4.07
CA LYS A 273 4.32 15.04 -3.63
C LYS A 273 3.45 13.81 -3.42
N LEU A 274 2.42 13.95 -2.59
CA LEU A 274 1.39 12.92 -2.42
C LEU A 274 0.75 12.60 -3.77
N GLN A 275 0.58 11.31 -4.04
CA GLN A 275 -0.17 10.80 -5.18
C GLN A 275 -1.58 10.38 -4.74
N PRO A 276 -2.54 10.18 -5.66
CA PRO A 276 -3.89 9.72 -5.32
C PRO A 276 -3.93 8.47 -4.43
N ILE A 277 -3.03 7.50 -4.63
CA ILE A 277 -2.92 6.32 -3.76
C ILE A 277 -2.53 6.69 -2.32
N ASP A 278 -1.66 7.68 -2.13
CA ASP A 278 -1.24 8.13 -0.81
C ASP A 278 -2.39 8.86 -0.13
N CYS A 279 -3.08 9.77 -0.85
CA CYS A 279 -4.27 10.46 -0.35
C CYS A 279 -5.41 9.50 0.02
N GLN A 280 -5.62 8.46 -0.78
CA GLN A 280 -6.57 7.38 -0.50
C GLN A 280 -6.18 6.60 0.77
N ASN A 281 -4.90 6.31 0.94
CA ASN A 281 -4.38 5.62 2.12
C ASN A 281 -4.52 6.49 3.38
N ILE A 282 -4.24 7.79 3.29
CA ILE A 282 -4.45 8.73 4.39
C ILE A 282 -5.93 8.77 4.80
N PHE A 283 -6.88 8.77 3.86
CA PHE A 283 -8.31 8.67 4.23
C PHE A 283 -8.63 7.37 5.00
N CYS A 284 -8.01 6.25 4.63
CA CYS A 284 -8.19 5.01 5.38
C CYS A 284 -7.65 5.11 6.82
N GLU A 285 -6.49 5.73 7.00
CA GLU A 285 -5.87 5.89 8.31
C GLU A 285 -6.50 7.00 9.16
N ILE A 286 -6.96 8.10 8.57
CA ILE A 286 -7.65 9.17 9.31
C ILE A 286 -9.00 8.69 9.84
N SER A 287 -9.72 7.84 9.08
CA SER A 287 -10.94 7.18 9.57
C SER A 287 -10.70 6.49 10.90
N LYS A 288 -9.54 5.82 11.01
CA LYS A 288 -9.10 5.08 12.18
C LYS A 288 -8.63 6.02 13.29
N TYR A 289 -7.80 7.01 12.99
CA TYR A 289 -7.29 8.00 13.95
C TYR A 289 -8.42 8.79 14.61
N ALA A 290 -9.38 9.27 13.80
CA ALA A 290 -10.54 10.03 14.24
C ALA A 290 -11.45 9.26 15.22
N ARG A 291 -11.37 7.93 15.30
CA ARG A 291 -12.14 7.16 16.32
C ARG A 291 -11.74 7.50 17.75
N VAL A 292 -10.52 8.01 17.93
CA VAL A 292 -10.00 8.43 19.24
C VAL A 292 -9.94 9.95 19.33
N ALA A 293 -9.49 10.63 18.27
CA ALA A 293 -9.33 12.08 18.29
C ALA A 293 -10.65 12.87 18.14
N HIS A 294 -11.65 12.29 17.45
CA HIS A 294 -12.95 12.91 17.14
C HIS A 294 -14.08 11.88 17.30
N PRO A 295 -14.27 11.31 18.51
CA PRO A 295 -15.24 10.24 18.74
C PRO A 295 -16.70 10.66 18.46
N GLU A 296 -16.98 11.96 18.46
CA GLU A 296 -18.26 12.58 18.13
C GLU A 296 -18.56 12.63 16.64
N VAL A 297 -17.56 12.48 15.76
CA VAL A 297 -17.75 12.50 14.30
C VAL A 297 -17.97 11.06 13.79
N PRO A 298 -19.23 10.69 13.43
CA PRO A 298 -19.53 9.35 12.96
C PRO A 298 -18.95 9.12 11.56
N GLY A 299 -18.57 7.87 11.28
CA GLY A 299 -18.27 7.42 9.92
C GLY A 299 -19.32 6.41 9.45
N VAL A 300 -19.38 6.17 8.14
CA VAL A 300 -20.36 5.25 7.52
C VAL A 300 -20.16 3.77 7.91
N SER A 301 -18.99 3.41 8.44
CA SER A 301 -18.67 2.03 8.84
C SER A 301 -19.12 1.64 10.25
N GLY A 302 -19.55 2.61 11.07
CA GLY A 302 -19.93 2.38 12.47
C GLY A 302 -18.79 1.94 13.40
N ARG A 303 -17.53 1.99 12.94
CA ARG A 303 -16.36 1.55 13.73
C ARG A 303 -15.92 2.64 14.71
N THR A 304 -15.92 2.32 16.00
CA THR A 304 -15.63 3.27 17.09
C THR A 304 -14.30 3.05 17.82
N ARG A 305 -13.58 1.96 17.55
CA ARG A 305 -12.33 1.63 18.26
C ARG A 305 -11.20 1.22 17.33
N ILE A 306 -9.96 1.41 17.80
CA ILE A 306 -8.74 0.90 17.18
C ILE A 306 -8.34 -0.40 17.90
N LYS A 307 -8.30 -1.52 17.17
CA LYS A 307 -7.97 -2.84 17.75
C LYS A 307 -6.47 -3.15 17.82
N GLN A 308 -5.67 -2.57 16.91
CA GLN A 308 -4.26 -2.92 16.77
C GLN A 308 -3.36 -1.90 17.46
N LEU A 309 -2.80 -2.32 18.60
CA LEU A 309 -1.74 -1.60 19.29
C LEU A 309 -0.43 -1.65 18.49
N TYR A 310 0.35 -0.58 18.57
CA TYR A 310 1.71 -0.56 18.07
C TYR A 310 2.61 -1.32 19.04
N ARG A 311 3.50 -2.14 18.50
CA ARG A 311 4.58 -2.78 19.25
C ARG A 311 5.89 -2.47 18.53
N PRO A 312 6.87 -1.86 19.20
CA PRO A 312 8.19 -1.65 18.62
C PRO A 312 8.76 -2.98 18.14
N SER A 313 9.37 -2.96 16.95
CA SER A 313 10.10 -4.10 16.41
C SER A 313 11.58 -3.87 16.65
N ALA A 314 12.29 -4.86 17.18
CA ALA A 314 13.75 -4.85 17.26
C ALA A 314 14.43 -5.08 15.90
N ARG A 315 13.66 -5.42 14.85
CA ARG A 315 14.19 -5.63 13.50
C ARG A 315 14.71 -4.31 12.95
N VAL A 316 16.00 -4.27 12.63
CA VAL A 316 16.60 -3.18 11.88
C VAL A 316 16.03 -3.21 10.46
N GLU A 317 15.24 -2.21 10.11
CA GLU A 317 14.74 -2.05 8.74
C GLU A 317 15.90 -1.68 7.81
N PRO A 318 15.99 -2.24 6.58
CA PRO A 318 17.02 -1.85 5.63
C PRO A 318 16.86 -0.38 5.18
N ALA A 319 17.90 0.19 4.58
CA ALA A 319 17.82 1.54 3.98
C ALA A 319 16.72 1.55 2.90
N PRO A 320 15.78 2.50 2.88
CA PRO A 320 14.58 2.40 2.06
C PRO A 320 14.90 2.32 0.55
N PHE A 321 14.04 1.65 -0.19
CA PHE A 321 14.19 1.39 -1.61
C PHE A 321 12.84 1.61 -2.29
N PHE A 322 12.81 2.49 -3.29
CA PHE A 322 11.63 2.87 -4.04
C PHE A 322 11.83 2.55 -5.52
N PRO A 323 10.76 2.54 -6.34
CA PRO A 323 10.89 2.34 -7.78
C PRO A 323 11.94 3.31 -8.36
N PRO A 324 13.00 2.82 -9.03
CA PRO A 324 14.10 3.67 -9.52
C PRO A 324 13.63 4.81 -10.42
N ARG A 325 12.55 4.59 -11.18
CA ARG A 325 11.95 5.61 -12.05
C ARG A 325 11.41 6.84 -11.31
N TRP A 326 11.17 6.75 -10.00
CA TRP A 326 10.81 7.92 -9.19
C TRP A 326 11.98 8.87 -8.98
N LYS A 327 13.23 8.44 -9.24
CA LYS A 327 14.46 9.25 -9.17
C LYS A 327 14.62 10.00 -7.84
N LEU A 328 14.20 9.36 -6.74
CA LEU A 328 14.28 9.95 -5.40
C LEU A 328 15.72 10.00 -4.90
N GLN A 329 16.10 11.13 -4.30
CA GLN A 329 17.37 11.29 -3.62
C GLN A 329 17.23 10.81 -2.16
N ILE A 330 17.43 9.51 -1.96
CA ILE A 330 17.32 8.89 -0.64
C ILE A 330 18.62 9.16 0.13
N PRO A 331 18.58 9.76 1.34
CA PRO A 331 19.76 9.95 2.17
C PRO A 331 20.41 8.61 2.49
N MET A 332 21.72 8.51 2.27
CA MET A 332 22.47 7.34 2.73
C MET A 332 22.47 7.32 4.25
N ARG A 333 22.13 6.19 4.86
CA ARG A 333 22.33 6.01 6.30
C ARG A 333 23.83 6.06 6.60
N SER A 334 24.23 6.89 7.56
CA SER A 334 25.60 6.87 8.09
C SER A 334 25.95 5.44 8.53
N PRO A 335 27.10 4.88 8.11
CA PRO A 335 27.45 3.47 8.29
C PRO A 335 27.70 3.01 9.73
N GLU A 336 27.37 3.83 10.74
CA GLU A 336 27.69 3.58 12.16
C GLU A 336 26.81 2.50 12.82
N PHE A 337 25.75 2.02 12.15
CA PHE A 337 25.00 0.84 12.60
C PHE A 337 25.15 -0.32 11.61
N ARG A 338 26.30 -1.00 11.66
CA ARG A 338 26.40 -2.38 11.18
C ARG A 338 25.65 -3.30 12.15
N GLY A 339 24.33 -3.30 12.06
CA GLY A 339 23.52 -4.40 12.58
C GLY A 339 23.94 -5.66 11.84
N GLY A 340 24.72 -6.52 12.49
CA GLY A 340 25.14 -7.79 11.93
C GLY A 340 23.94 -8.56 11.40
N ARG A 341 24.08 -9.18 10.22
CA ARG A 341 23.17 -10.25 9.82
C ARG A 341 23.32 -11.36 10.84
N GLN A 342 22.50 -11.35 11.90
CA GLN A 342 22.20 -12.58 12.61
C GLN A 342 21.24 -13.37 11.73
N PRO A 343 21.55 -14.62 11.40
CA PRO A 343 20.56 -15.54 10.88
C PRO A 343 19.37 -15.52 11.86
N VAL A 344 18.16 -15.51 11.34
CA VAL A 344 16.97 -15.78 12.16
C VAL A 344 17.09 -17.23 12.65
N GLN A 345 17.76 -17.45 13.77
CA GLN A 345 17.63 -18.67 14.55
C GLN A 345 16.36 -18.54 15.40
N GLY A 346 15.22 -18.67 14.72
CA GLY A 346 13.98 -19.09 15.35
C GLY A 346 13.77 -20.54 14.98
N GLN A 347 14.13 -21.47 15.87
CA GLN A 347 13.69 -22.86 15.76
C GLN A 347 12.15 -22.84 15.78
N LEU A 348 11.54 -23.06 14.61
CA LEU A 348 10.09 -23.23 14.45
C LEU A 348 9.63 -24.66 14.83
N PHE A 349 10.53 -25.51 15.31
CA PHE A 349 10.23 -26.87 15.75
C PHE A 349 11.06 -27.21 16.99
N PRO A 350 10.49 -27.79 18.05
CA PRO A 350 11.28 -28.57 19.00
C PRO A 350 11.82 -29.80 18.26
N ALA A 351 13.08 -30.16 18.54
CA ALA A 351 13.68 -31.36 18.00
C ALA A 351 13.06 -32.62 18.63
N ALA A 352 12.94 -33.66 17.79
CA ALA A 352 12.37 -34.99 17.97
C ALA A 352 10.85 -35.10 17.75
#